data_AF-A0A382WD62-F1
#
_entry.id   AF-A0A382WD62-F1
#
_cell.length_a   1.000
_cell.length_b   1.000
_cell.length_c   1.000
_cell.angle_alpha   90.00
_cell.angle_beta   90.00
_cell.angle_gamma   90.00
#
_symmetry.space_group_name_H-M   'P 1'
#
loop_
_entity.id
_entity.type
_entity.pdbx_description
1 polymer ?
#
loop_
_entity_poly.entity_id
_entity_poly.type
_entity_poly.pdbx_seq_one_letter_code
_entity_poly.pdbx_strand_id
1 'polypeptide(L)'
;MSLRTKMSLGVTFIVVLLTGGFTLQSVRRQSETMRSELLKRGQALFASAARSGGVDLQLGDKARIRQRIPLLLEEPDVSYVLVLDMNDEPIVFGGRIGPSGSEGAAWEASRAFAAGIPAFPKSRDNRRVEPKKLVVQGSKVFQLSAALIDMTEVIDESDPLAPSVERLKKLGTLHLGLSMARTNQAIDGMILRSLAIGAIVLVAALLLLAFVIELILRPIRAMTDAADL
;
A
#
# COMPACT_ATOMS: atom_id res chain seq x y z
N MET A 1 -3.82 20.22 -47.50
CA MET A 1 -3.05 19.32 -46.60
C MET A 1 -2.58 18.11 -47.40
N SER A 2 -1.27 17.87 -47.53
CA SER A 2 -0.74 16.79 -48.38
C SER A 2 -1.06 15.40 -47.82
N LEU A 3 -1.17 14.38 -48.68
CA LEU A 3 -1.36 12.97 -48.27
C LEU A 3 -0.26 12.51 -47.29
N ARG A 4 0.96 13.03 -47.45
CA ARG A 4 2.12 12.78 -46.57
C ARG A 4 1.87 13.28 -45.15
N THR A 5 1.34 14.51 -45.02
CA THR A 5 1.01 15.08 -43.71
C THR A 5 -0.04 14.22 -43.01
N LYS A 6 -1.07 13.76 -43.73
CA LYS A 6 -2.11 12.88 -43.17
C LYS A 6 -1.56 11.54 -42.68
N MET A 7 -0.69 10.89 -43.46
CA MET A 7 -0.06 9.63 -43.06
C MET A 7 0.88 9.81 -41.86
N SER A 8 1.72 10.84 -41.85
CA SER A 8 2.62 11.12 -40.72
C SER A 8 1.86 11.40 -39.42
N LEU A 9 0.73 12.10 -39.51
CA LEU A 9 -0.12 12.40 -38.37
C LEU A 9 -0.77 11.12 -37.83
N GLY A 10 -1.22 10.22 -38.70
CA GLY A 10 -1.77 8.93 -38.33
C GLY A 10 -0.77 8.04 -37.60
N VAL A 11 0.45 7.91 -38.12
CA VAL A 11 1.52 7.12 -37.47
C VAL A 11 1.90 7.74 -36.12
N THR A 12 2.09 9.05 -36.06
CA THR A 12 2.40 9.76 -34.80
C THR A 12 1.31 9.53 -33.76
N PHE A 13 0.04 9.63 -34.16
CA PHE A 13 -1.10 9.39 -33.28
C PHE A 13 -1.10 7.98 -32.70
N ILE A 14 -0.82 6.95 -33.52
CA ILE A 14 -0.71 5.56 -33.07
C ILE A 14 0.45 5.39 -32.06
N VAL A 15 1.61 5.98 -32.35
CA VAL A 15 2.78 5.90 -31.45
C VAL A 15 2.49 6.55 -30.10
N VAL A 16 1.84 7.72 -30.10
CA VAL A 16 1.41 8.41 -28.87
C VAL A 16 0.42 7.55 -28.08
N LEU A 17 -0.57 6.95 -28.74
CA LEU A 17 -1.55 6.06 -28.11
C LEU A 17 -0.90 4.84 -27.47
N LEU A 18 0.01 4.18 -28.18
CA LEU A 18 0.72 3.00 -27.67
C LEU A 18 1.62 3.34 -26.49
N THR A 19 2.37 4.44 -26.58
CA THR A 19 3.27 4.90 -25.51
C THR A 19 2.49 5.30 -24.26
N GLY A 20 1.40 6.06 -24.43
CA GLY A 20 0.51 6.45 -23.35
C GLY A 20 -0.16 5.24 -22.68
N GLY A 21 -0.66 4.31 -23.49
CA GLY A 21 -1.27 3.06 -23.02
C GLY A 21 -0.30 2.20 -22.21
N PHE A 22 0.92 2.00 -22.72
CA PHE A 22 1.96 1.24 -22.04
C PHE A 22 2.37 1.88 -20.71
N THR A 23 2.55 3.20 -20.69
CA THR A 23 2.90 3.94 -19.47
C THR A 23 1.81 3.79 -18.41
N LEU A 24 0.54 3.97 -18.80
CA LEU A 24 -0.59 3.82 -17.89
C LEU A 24 -0.71 2.39 -17.34
N GLN A 25 -0.54 1.39 -18.19
CA GLN A 25 -0.57 -0.02 -17.78
C GLN A 25 0.57 -0.36 -16.82
N SER A 26 1.78 0.15 -17.09
CA SER A 26 2.95 -0.05 -16.24
C SER A 26 2.76 0.55 -14.85
N VAL A 27 2.27 1.80 -14.77
CA VAL A 27 1.95 2.48 -13.50
C VAL A 27 0.91 1.70 -12.70
N ARG A 28 -0.14 1.20 -13.36
CA ARG A 28 -1.16 0.36 -12.70
C ARG A 28 -0.56 -0.91 -12.11
N ARG A 29 0.24 -1.65 -12.89
CA ARG A 29 0.89 -2.89 -12.42
C ARG A 29 1.83 -2.63 -11.25
N GLN A 30 2.67 -1.60 -11.34
CA GLN A 30 3.59 -1.26 -10.25
C GLN A 30 2.83 -0.85 -8.97
N SER A 31 1.76 -0.08 -9.10
CA SER A 31 0.91 0.31 -7.97
C SER A 31 0.31 -0.92 -7.26
N GLU A 32 -0.19 -1.89 -8.03
CA GLU A 32 -0.73 -3.14 -7.49
C GLU A 32 0.36 -3.97 -6.78
N THR A 33 1.55 -4.10 -7.38
CA THR A 33 2.68 -4.80 -6.76
C THR A 33 3.10 -4.15 -5.46
N MET A 34 3.32 -2.83 -5.44
CA MET A 34 3.69 -2.08 -4.23
C MET A 34 2.65 -2.24 -3.13
N ARG A 35 1.36 -2.15 -3.50
CA ARG A 35 0.26 -2.35 -2.56
C ARG A 35 0.24 -3.76 -1.97
N SER A 36 0.48 -4.78 -2.78
CA SER A 36 0.55 -6.15 -2.30
C SER A 36 1.73 -6.38 -1.34
N GLU A 37 2.87 -5.75 -1.63
CA GLU A 37 4.08 -5.85 -0.82
C GLU A 37 3.92 -5.12 0.51
N LEU A 38 3.32 -3.93 0.51
CA LEU A 38 2.95 -3.19 1.72
C LEU A 38 2.01 -3.98 2.61
N LEU A 39 1.01 -4.63 2.03
CA LEU A 39 0.10 -5.50 2.79
C LEU A 39 0.83 -6.71 3.38
N LYS A 40 1.70 -7.37 2.61
CA LYS A 40 2.49 -8.51 3.10
C LYS A 40 3.44 -8.12 4.23
N ARG A 41 4.19 -7.02 4.04
CA ARG A 41 5.10 -6.47 5.07
C ARG A 41 4.32 -6.04 6.30
N GLY A 42 3.23 -5.31 6.10
CA GLY A 42 2.31 -4.89 7.15
C GLY A 42 1.75 -6.06 7.94
N GLN A 43 1.32 -7.14 7.28
CA GLN A 43 0.85 -8.36 7.93
C GLN A 43 1.96 -9.06 8.73
N ALA A 44 3.19 -9.10 8.21
CA ALA A 44 4.33 -9.69 8.92
C ALA A 44 4.71 -8.88 10.17
N LEU A 45 4.80 -7.55 10.05
CA LEU A 45 5.00 -6.63 11.17
C LEU A 45 3.89 -6.77 12.19
N PHE A 46 2.64 -6.80 11.73
CA PHE A 46 1.47 -6.95 12.57
C PHE A 46 1.44 -8.28 13.32
N ALA A 47 1.74 -9.40 12.65
CA ALA A 47 1.81 -10.70 13.29
C ALA A 47 2.94 -10.79 14.32
N SER A 48 4.09 -10.15 14.04
CA SER A 48 5.20 -10.04 15.01
C SER A 48 4.81 -9.20 16.22
N ALA A 49 4.17 -8.05 15.99
CA ALA A 49 3.66 -7.16 17.04
C ALA A 49 2.55 -7.83 17.87
N ALA A 50 1.66 -8.59 17.24
CA ALA A 50 0.59 -9.31 17.93
C ALA A 50 1.15 -10.45 18.81
N ARG A 51 2.14 -11.21 18.31
CA ARG A 51 2.77 -12.27 19.12
C ARG A 51 3.50 -11.70 20.33
N SER A 52 4.30 -10.67 20.11
CA SER A 52 5.07 -10.04 21.18
C SER A 52 4.18 -9.27 22.17
N GLY A 53 3.19 -8.54 21.67
CA GLY A 53 2.21 -7.82 22.47
C GLY A 53 1.31 -8.73 23.28
N GLY A 54 0.97 -9.94 22.79
CA GLY A 54 0.22 -10.94 23.55
C GLY A 54 0.93 -11.36 24.83
N VAL A 55 2.25 -11.61 24.75
CA VAL A 55 3.09 -11.94 25.92
C VAL A 55 3.14 -10.77 26.90
N ASP A 56 3.35 -9.54 26.40
CA ASP A 56 3.42 -8.35 27.27
C ASP A 56 2.07 -8.07 27.96
N LEU A 57 0.94 -8.32 27.27
CA LEU A 57 -0.41 -8.16 27.83
C LEU A 57 -0.72 -9.24 28.88
N GLN A 58 -0.28 -10.48 28.66
CA GLN A 58 -0.44 -11.60 29.59
C GLN A 58 0.30 -11.34 30.90
N LEU A 59 1.49 -10.72 30.81
CA LEU A 59 2.28 -10.30 31.98
C LEU A 59 1.72 -9.05 32.67
N GLY A 60 0.70 -8.39 32.10
CA GLY A 60 0.13 -7.15 32.62
C GLY A 60 1.08 -5.95 32.52
N ASP A 61 2.19 -6.06 31.78
CA ASP A 61 3.24 -5.04 31.71
C ASP A 61 2.90 -3.98 30.66
N LYS A 62 1.99 -3.07 31.04
CA LYS A 62 1.58 -1.93 30.21
C LYS A 62 2.75 -1.01 29.86
N ALA A 63 3.80 -0.95 30.69
CA ALA A 63 4.96 -0.09 30.47
C ALA A 63 5.81 -0.61 29.30
N ARG A 64 6.02 -1.93 29.19
CA ARG A 64 6.71 -2.55 28.04
C ARG A 64 5.98 -2.31 26.73
N ILE A 65 4.65 -2.44 26.73
CA ILE A 65 3.84 -2.17 25.53
C ILE A 65 4.01 -0.70 25.11
N ARG A 66 3.95 0.24 26.06
CA ARG A 66 4.18 1.67 25.79
C ARG A 66 5.57 1.97 25.23
N GLN A 67 6.60 1.24 25.67
CA GLN A 67 7.96 1.42 25.15
C GLN A 67 8.16 0.87 23.73
N ARG A 68 7.40 -0.17 23.35
CA ARG A 68 7.53 -0.83 22.03
C ARG A 68 6.73 -0.16 20.93
N ILE A 69 5.58 0.43 21.24
CA ILE A 69 4.74 1.10 20.24
C ILE A 69 5.48 2.20 19.45
N PRO A 70 6.31 3.06 20.08
CA PRO A 70 7.14 4.02 19.35
C PRO A 70 8.04 3.35 18.28
N LEU A 71 8.64 2.20 18.58
CA LEU A 71 9.49 1.47 17.64
C LEU A 71 8.68 0.98 16.42
N LEU A 72 7.44 0.53 16.63
CA LEU A 72 6.54 0.16 15.53
C LEU A 72 6.09 1.37 14.70
N LEU A 73 6.07 2.56 15.30
CA LEU A 73 5.74 3.81 14.60
C LEU A 73 6.93 4.38 13.84
N GLU A 74 8.17 3.98 14.15
CA GLU A 74 9.34 4.35 13.34
C GLU A 74 9.23 3.78 11.93
N GLU A 75 8.55 2.63 11.77
CA GLU A 75 8.25 2.06 10.48
C GLU A 75 7.55 3.09 9.57
N PRO A 76 8.05 3.27 8.34
CA PRO A 76 7.65 4.38 7.47
C PRO A 76 6.20 4.28 7.01
N ASP A 77 5.68 3.05 6.95
CA ASP A 77 4.35 2.73 6.44
C ASP A 77 3.32 2.60 7.57
N VAL A 78 3.73 2.66 8.84
CA VAL A 78 2.82 2.60 9.99
C VAL A 78 2.31 4.00 10.32
N SER A 79 0.98 4.15 10.28
CA SER A 79 0.29 5.37 10.68
C SER A 79 -0.05 5.39 12.16
N TYR A 80 -0.57 4.28 12.67
CA TYR A 80 -0.99 4.16 14.07
C TYR A 80 -0.95 2.71 14.55
N VAL A 81 -0.85 2.57 15.85
CA VAL A 81 -0.96 1.32 16.62
C VAL A 81 -1.94 1.60 17.76
N LEU A 82 -2.91 0.72 17.94
CA LEU A 82 -3.89 0.78 19.02
C LEU A 82 -4.01 -0.60 19.63
N VAL A 83 -3.77 -0.70 20.94
CA VAL A 83 -3.93 -1.92 21.72
C VAL A 83 -5.16 -1.74 22.59
N LEU A 84 -6.14 -2.62 22.46
CA LEU A 84 -7.31 -2.69 23.31
C LEU A 84 -7.23 -3.91 24.24
N ASP A 85 -7.87 -3.81 25.39
CA ASP A 85 -8.05 -4.90 26.34
C ASP A 85 -9.18 -5.86 25.91
N MET A 86 -9.54 -6.81 26.79
CA MET A 86 -10.63 -7.76 26.55
C MET A 86 -12.01 -7.10 26.44
N ASN A 87 -12.19 -5.93 27.06
CA ASN A 87 -13.41 -5.12 27.07
C ASN A 87 -13.45 -4.11 25.92
N ASP A 88 -12.49 -4.20 24.99
CA ASP A 88 -12.27 -3.26 23.89
C ASP A 88 -11.98 -1.81 24.40
N GLU A 89 -11.47 -1.66 25.62
CA GLU A 89 -10.95 -0.40 26.14
C GLU A 89 -9.50 -0.19 25.67
N PRO A 90 -9.12 1.01 25.21
CA PRO A 90 -7.74 1.28 24.82
C PRO A 90 -6.81 1.12 26.02
N ILE A 91 -5.69 0.43 25.84
CA ILE A 91 -4.61 0.34 26.83
C ILE A 91 -3.48 1.28 26.39
N VAL A 92 -3.12 1.21 25.11
CA VAL A 92 -2.08 2.06 24.53
C VAL A 92 -2.48 2.45 23.12
N PHE A 93 -2.27 3.73 22.81
CA PHE A 93 -2.37 4.28 21.47
C PHE A 93 -1.08 5.00 21.14
N GLY A 94 -0.59 4.80 19.93
CA GLY A 94 0.43 5.63 19.36
C GLY A 94 0.16 5.81 17.88
N GLY A 95 0.26 7.03 17.37
CA GLY A 95 -0.03 7.27 15.96
C GLY A 95 0.36 8.66 15.51
N ARG A 96 0.56 8.77 14.21
CA ARG A 96 0.78 10.02 13.47
C ARG A 96 -0.55 10.68 13.07
N ILE A 97 -1.68 10.06 13.42
CA ILE A 97 -3.04 10.52 13.09
C ILE A 97 -3.70 10.97 14.39
N GLY A 98 -3.61 12.27 14.70
CA GLY A 98 -4.12 12.86 15.94
C GLY A 98 -3.19 13.97 16.46
N PRO A 99 -3.70 14.94 17.23
CA PRO A 99 -2.90 16.08 17.67
C PRO A 99 -1.70 15.60 18.48
N SER A 100 -0.51 16.03 18.06
CA SER A 100 0.72 15.96 18.85
C SER A 100 0.52 16.86 20.07
N GLY A 101 -0.04 16.29 21.14
CA GLY A 101 -0.41 16.99 22.35
C GLY A 101 -0.36 16.05 23.55
N SER A 102 -0.33 16.64 24.75
CA SER A 102 -0.24 15.97 26.05
C SER A 102 -1.02 14.65 26.14
N GLU A 103 -0.49 13.68 26.90
CA GLU A 103 -0.98 12.29 27.04
C GLU A 103 -2.52 12.15 27.14
N GLY A 104 -3.21 13.11 27.80
CA GLY A 104 -4.67 13.15 27.90
C GLY A 104 -5.43 13.38 26.58
N ALA A 105 -4.92 14.24 25.69
CA ALA A 105 -5.53 14.51 24.39
C ALA A 105 -5.35 13.31 23.43
N ALA A 106 -4.20 12.64 23.51
CA ALA A 106 -3.96 11.38 22.80
C ALA A 106 -4.90 10.27 23.28
N TRP A 107 -5.20 10.23 24.59
CA TRP A 107 -6.12 9.27 25.18
C TRP A 107 -7.58 9.50 24.73
N GLU A 108 -8.07 10.73 24.75
CA GLU A 108 -9.41 11.05 24.24
C GLU A 108 -9.53 10.80 22.74
N ALA A 109 -8.52 11.17 21.95
CA ALA A 109 -8.46 10.86 20.54
C ALA A 109 -8.48 9.34 20.29
N SER A 110 -7.77 8.55 21.10
CA SER A 110 -7.77 7.09 20.99
C SER A 110 -9.14 6.46 21.29
N ARG A 111 -9.89 6.99 22.26
CA ARG A 111 -11.26 6.53 22.57
C ARG A 111 -12.25 6.91 21.49
N ALA A 112 -12.21 8.16 21.00
CA ALA A 112 -13.04 8.59 19.88
C ALA A 112 -12.71 7.80 18.60
N PHE A 113 -11.43 7.50 18.39
CA PHE A 113 -10.97 6.69 17.27
C PHE A 113 -11.40 5.21 17.40
N ALA A 114 -11.24 4.61 18.58
CA ALA A 114 -11.70 3.26 18.88
C ALA A 114 -13.22 3.12 18.71
N ALA A 115 -13.99 4.12 19.14
CA ALA A 115 -15.44 4.17 18.96
C ALA A 115 -15.86 4.24 17.48
N GLY A 116 -15.02 4.81 16.61
CA GLY A 116 -15.23 4.86 15.16
C GLY A 116 -14.73 3.62 14.41
N ILE A 117 -13.95 2.74 15.05
CA ILE A 117 -13.49 1.48 14.46
C ILE A 117 -14.62 0.44 14.66
N PRO A 118 -15.15 -0.15 13.57
CA PRO A 118 -16.14 -1.21 13.71
C PRO A 118 -15.53 -2.40 14.44
N ALA A 119 -16.18 -2.83 15.52
CA ALA A 119 -15.79 -4.01 16.29
C ALA A 119 -15.59 -5.22 15.36
N PHE A 120 -14.62 -6.07 15.71
CA PHE A 120 -14.31 -7.30 14.97
C PHE A 120 -15.61 -8.07 14.66
N PRO A 121 -15.91 -8.42 13.39
CA PRO A 121 -16.89 -9.48 13.19
C PRO A 121 -16.32 -10.71 13.90
N LYS A 122 -17.09 -11.38 14.74
CA LYS A 122 -16.70 -12.64 15.41
C LYS A 122 -16.44 -13.72 14.35
N SER A 123 -15.37 -13.60 13.58
CA SER A 123 -14.98 -14.55 12.55
C SER A 123 -14.42 -15.76 13.27
N ARG A 124 -15.03 -16.91 13.02
CA ARG A 124 -14.68 -18.21 13.61
C ARG A 124 -13.30 -18.72 13.16
N ASP A 125 -12.70 -18.05 12.17
CA ASP A 125 -11.40 -18.39 11.61
C ASP A 125 -10.34 -17.35 12.01
N ASN A 126 -9.67 -17.62 13.13
CA ASN A 126 -8.62 -16.77 13.73
C ASN A 126 -7.36 -16.60 12.86
N ARG A 127 -7.30 -17.18 11.65
CA ARG A 127 -6.09 -17.24 10.82
C ARG A 127 -6.04 -16.23 9.67
N ARG A 128 -7.14 -15.53 9.34
CA ARG A 128 -7.17 -14.54 8.26
C ARG A 128 -7.44 -13.13 8.78
N VAL A 129 -6.39 -12.32 8.88
CA VAL A 129 -6.50 -10.87 9.07
C VAL A 129 -6.91 -10.24 7.74
N GLU A 130 -8.21 -9.94 7.58
CA GLU A 130 -8.69 -9.22 6.41
C GLU A 130 -8.43 -7.72 6.54
N PRO A 131 -7.69 -7.11 5.59
CA PRO A 131 -7.41 -5.68 5.65
C PRO A 131 -8.68 -4.88 5.35
N LYS A 132 -9.17 -4.12 6.34
CA LYS A 132 -10.30 -3.20 6.15
C LYS A 132 -9.76 -1.82 5.75
N LYS A 133 -10.31 -1.24 4.68
CA LYS A 133 -9.96 0.13 4.29
C LYS A 133 -10.71 1.09 5.19
N LEU A 134 -9.98 1.92 5.93
CA LEU A 134 -10.54 3.06 6.66
C LEU A 134 -9.99 4.34 6.06
N VAL A 135 -10.86 5.34 5.93
CA VAL A 135 -10.43 6.70 5.62
C VAL A 135 -10.32 7.43 6.95
N VAL A 136 -9.09 7.71 7.37
CA VAL A 136 -8.83 8.46 8.60
C VAL A 136 -8.18 9.77 8.20
N GLN A 137 -8.84 10.90 8.52
CA GLN A 137 -8.37 12.26 8.21
C GLN A 137 -7.93 12.46 6.74
N GLY A 138 -8.77 12.04 5.78
CA GLY A 138 -8.49 12.22 4.35
C GLY A 138 -7.40 11.29 3.78
N SER A 139 -6.71 10.52 4.62
CA SER A 139 -5.70 9.55 4.22
C SER A 139 -6.33 8.16 4.10
N LYS A 140 -6.08 7.45 3.00
CA LYS A 140 -6.47 6.03 2.85
C LYS A 140 -5.54 5.19 3.71
N VAL A 141 -6.04 4.68 4.83
CA VAL A 141 -5.31 3.83 5.77
C VAL A 141 -5.85 2.40 5.67
N PHE A 142 -4.95 1.43 5.58
CA PHE A 142 -5.31 0.02 5.68
C PHE A 142 -5.24 -0.39 7.14
N GLN A 143 -6.36 -0.83 7.70
CA GLN A 143 -6.40 -1.34 9.06
C GLN A 143 -6.22 -2.86 9.05
N LEU A 144 -5.23 -3.31 9.79
CA LEU A 144 -5.06 -4.70 10.20
C LEU A 144 -5.50 -4.82 11.66
N SER A 145 -6.28 -5.86 11.97
CA SER A 145 -6.76 -6.12 13.32
C SER A 145 -6.62 -7.60 13.64
N ALA A 146 -6.25 -7.95 14.86
CA ALA A 146 -6.18 -9.32 15.35
C ALA A 146 -6.43 -9.36 16.86
N ALA A 147 -7.00 -10.47 17.29
CA ALA A 147 -7.04 -10.82 18.70
C ALA A 147 -5.62 -11.12 19.19
N LEU A 148 -5.28 -10.56 20.35
CA LEU A 148 -4.15 -11.01 21.16
C LEU A 148 -4.63 -12.22 21.95
N ILE A 149 -3.93 -13.34 21.82
CA ILE A 149 -4.37 -14.64 22.32
C ILE A 149 -3.34 -15.17 23.30
N ASP A 150 -3.80 -15.80 24.38
CA ASP A 150 -2.95 -16.55 25.30
C ASP A 150 -2.36 -17.79 24.61
N MET A 151 -1.03 -17.87 24.52
CA MET A 151 -0.32 -18.98 23.88
C MET A 151 0.09 -20.08 24.86
N THR A 152 -0.18 -19.93 26.17
CA THR A 152 0.23 -20.91 27.17
C THR A 152 -0.63 -22.17 27.20
N GLU A 153 -1.78 -22.18 26.54
CA GLU A 153 -2.68 -23.36 26.48
C GLU A 153 -2.39 -24.31 25.31
N VAL A 154 -1.54 -23.97 24.34
CA VAL A 154 -1.37 -24.76 23.07
C VAL A 154 -0.52 -26.04 23.25
N ILE A 155 -0.27 -26.50 24.48
CA ILE A 155 0.57 -27.68 24.74
C ILE A 155 -0.12 -28.60 25.76
N ASP A 156 -1.20 -29.27 25.33
CA ASP A 156 -1.52 -30.59 25.88
C ASP A 156 -2.13 -31.50 24.80
N GLU A 157 -1.24 -32.09 23.99
CA GLU A 157 -1.57 -33.01 22.89
C GLU A 157 -1.73 -34.47 23.37
N SER A 158 -2.21 -34.68 24.61
CA SER A 158 -2.22 -36.01 25.24
C SER A 158 -3.60 -36.66 25.44
N ASP A 159 -4.71 -36.00 25.08
CA ASP A 159 -6.06 -36.59 25.19
C ASP A 159 -6.81 -36.68 23.85
N PRO A 160 -6.87 -37.87 23.20
CA PRO A 160 -7.54 -38.07 21.92
C PRO A 160 -9.08 -38.03 21.99
N LEU A 161 -9.68 -37.82 23.17
CA LEU A 161 -11.14 -37.79 23.36
C LEU A 161 -11.67 -36.43 23.83
N ALA A 162 -10.82 -35.41 24.00
CA ALA A 162 -11.28 -34.07 24.35
C ALA A 162 -11.96 -33.38 23.14
N PRO A 163 -13.16 -32.80 23.28
CA PRO A 163 -13.77 -32.03 22.21
C PRO A 163 -12.86 -30.85 21.84
N SER A 164 -12.38 -30.88 20.59
CA SER A 164 -11.43 -29.94 19.97
C SER A 164 -12.00 -28.53 19.81
N VAL A 165 -12.20 -27.83 20.92
CA VAL A 165 -12.39 -26.38 20.95
C VAL A 165 -11.60 -25.84 22.14
N GLU A 166 -10.29 -25.88 22.01
CA GLU A 166 -9.36 -25.09 22.81
C GLU A 166 -9.80 -23.63 22.69
N ARG A 167 -10.45 -23.11 23.74
CA ARG A 167 -10.96 -21.74 23.77
C ARG A 167 -9.77 -20.82 24.00
N LEU A 168 -8.99 -20.60 22.94
CA LEU A 168 -7.97 -19.56 22.85
C LEU A 168 -8.46 -18.29 23.55
N LYS A 169 -7.96 -18.04 24.76
CA LYS A 169 -8.43 -16.94 25.60
C LYS A 169 -7.97 -15.63 24.97
N LYS A 170 -8.93 -14.85 24.44
CA LYS A 170 -8.69 -13.48 23.93
C LYS A 170 -8.20 -12.63 25.11
N LEU A 171 -6.97 -12.15 25.04
CA LEU A 171 -6.37 -11.22 26.00
C LEU A 171 -6.64 -9.76 25.63
N GLY A 172 -6.83 -9.47 24.34
CA GLY A 172 -7.10 -8.11 23.86
C GLY A 172 -7.21 -8.06 22.34
N THR A 173 -7.15 -6.87 21.75
CA THR A 173 -7.03 -6.70 20.30
C THR A 173 -5.91 -5.71 19.97
N LEU A 174 -5.18 -6.00 18.91
CA LEU A 174 -4.22 -5.08 18.32
C LEU A 174 -4.79 -4.58 17.00
N HIS A 175 -4.79 -3.27 16.82
CA HIS A 175 -5.10 -2.60 15.57
C HIS A 175 -3.85 -1.88 15.07
N LEU A 176 -3.51 -2.09 13.80
CA LEU A 176 -2.41 -1.42 13.13
C LEU A 176 -2.96 -0.73 11.87
N GLY A 177 -2.75 0.58 11.78
CA GLY A 177 -3.05 1.34 10.59
C GLY A 177 -1.81 1.53 9.73
N LEU A 178 -1.90 1.16 8.46
CA LEU A 178 -0.85 1.37 7.47
C LEU A 178 -1.21 2.51 6.52
N SER A 179 -0.31 3.47 6.37
CA SER A 179 -0.46 4.58 5.41
C SER A 179 0.00 4.16 4.03
N MET A 180 -0.71 4.61 2.99
CA MET A 180 -0.14 4.65 1.64
C MET A 180 0.43 6.02 1.27
N ALA A 181 0.60 6.94 2.21
CA ALA A 181 1.08 8.29 1.90
C ALA A 181 2.45 8.27 1.20
N ARG A 182 3.42 7.49 1.72
CA ARG A 182 4.74 7.35 1.08
C ARG A 182 4.66 6.63 -0.26
N THR A 183 3.82 5.60 -0.35
CA THR A 183 3.58 4.88 -1.62
C THR A 183 3.01 5.82 -2.66
N ASN A 184 2.06 6.66 -2.30
CA ASN A 184 1.46 7.64 -3.20
C ASN A 184 2.48 8.69 -3.64
N GLN A 185 3.29 9.22 -2.72
CA GLN A 185 4.38 10.14 -3.08
C GLN A 185 5.40 9.48 -4.03
N ALA A 186 5.74 8.22 -3.79
CA ALA A 186 6.62 7.46 -4.69
C ALA A 186 5.98 7.24 -6.07
N ILE A 187 4.68 6.93 -6.11
CA ILE A 187 3.90 6.80 -7.35
C ILE A 187 3.88 8.14 -8.10
N ASP A 188 3.62 9.26 -7.43
CA ASP A 188 3.58 10.59 -8.06
C ASP A 188 4.95 10.94 -8.66
N GLY A 189 6.04 10.66 -7.93
CA GLY A 189 7.40 10.80 -8.44
C GLY A 189 7.70 9.89 -9.64
N MET A 190 7.19 8.65 -9.63
CA MET A 190 7.30 7.73 -10.76
C MET A 190 6.49 8.18 -11.97
N ILE A 191 5.28 8.73 -11.77
CA ILE A 191 4.45 9.28 -12.83
C ILE A 191 5.20 10.44 -13.51
N LEU A 192 5.78 11.36 -12.74
CA LEU A 192 6.53 12.48 -13.32
C LEU A 192 7.75 12.00 -14.12
N ARG A 193 8.52 11.06 -13.57
CA ARG A 193 9.70 10.48 -14.25
C ARG A 193 9.31 9.70 -15.51
N SER A 194 8.27 8.89 -15.44
CA SER A 194 7.79 8.12 -16.60
C SER A 194 7.25 9.03 -17.69
N LEU A 195 6.60 10.14 -17.34
CA LEU A 195 6.14 11.14 -18.30
C LEU A 195 7.31 11.87 -18.96
N ALA A 196 8.36 12.20 -18.20
CA ALA A 196 9.60 12.77 -18.75
C ALA A 196 10.30 11.81 -19.73
N ILE A 197 10.43 10.52 -19.35
CA ILE A 197 11.01 9.49 -20.23
C ILE A 197 10.13 9.31 -21.48
N GLY A 198 8.80 9.25 -21.31
CA GLY A 198 7.85 9.16 -22.42
C GLY A 198 7.98 10.33 -23.39
N ALA A 199 8.16 11.55 -22.89
CA ALA A 199 8.40 12.73 -23.72
C ALA A 199 9.71 12.62 -24.51
N ILE A 200 10.80 12.17 -23.88
CA ILE A 200 12.10 11.96 -24.55
C ILE A 200 11.98 10.91 -25.65
N VAL A 201 11.34 9.77 -25.36
CA VAL A 201 11.12 8.69 -26.32
C VAL A 201 10.26 9.17 -27.49
N LEU A 202 9.22 9.97 -27.22
CA LEU A 202 8.37 10.55 -28.26
C LEU A 202 9.17 11.47 -29.19
N VAL A 203 10.00 12.36 -28.64
CA VAL A 203 10.86 13.25 -29.43
C VAL A 203 11.84 12.43 -30.28
N ALA A 204 12.49 11.42 -29.68
CA ALA A 204 13.40 10.54 -30.41
C ALA A 204 12.69 9.78 -31.54
N ALA A 205 11.48 9.27 -31.31
CA ALA A 205 10.67 8.59 -32.32
C ALA A 205 10.29 9.53 -33.47
N LEU A 206 9.94 10.78 -33.18
CA LEU A 206 9.63 11.79 -34.19
C LEU A 206 10.85 12.14 -35.04
N LEU A 207 12.02 12.30 -34.42
CA LEU A 207 13.28 12.54 -35.13
C LEU A 207 13.65 11.36 -36.04
N LEU A 208 13.50 10.13 -35.54
CA LEU A 208 13.79 8.92 -36.31
C LEU A 208 12.81 8.78 -37.49
N LEU A 209 11.52 9.07 -37.27
CA LEU A 209 10.53 9.08 -38.34
C LEU A 209 10.86 10.12 -39.41
N ALA A 210 11.24 11.34 -39.01
CA ALA A 210 11.65 12.39 -39.94
C ALA A 210 12.88 11.97 -40.76
N PHE A 211 13.88 11.38 -40.10
CA PHE A 211 15.07 10.85 -40.73
C PHE A 211 14.76 9.74 -41.76
N VAL A 212 13.90 8.79 -41.41
CA VAL A 212 13.49 7.69 -42.31
C VAL A 212 12.71 8.23 -43.51
N ILE A 213 11.80 9.19 -43.30
CA ILE A 213 11.08 9.85 -44.38
C ILE A 213 12.05 10.52 -45.35
N GLU A 214 13.05 11.24 -44.84
CA GLU A 214 14.05 11.89 -45.67
C GLU A 214 14.92 10.88 -46.43
N LEU A 215 15.36 9.80 -45.76
CA LEU A 215 16.16 8.73 -46.35
C LEU A 215 15.46 8.03 -47.53
N ILE A 216 14.15 7.78 -47.43
CA ILE A 216 13.37 7.12 -48.48
C ILE A 216 13.00 8.10 -49.60
N LEU A 217 12.67 9.35 -49.28
CA LEU A 217 12.22 10.31 -50.28
C LEU A 217 13.34 10.90 -51.12
N ARG A 218 14.56 11.00 -50.58
CA ARG A 218 15.71 11.57 -51.29
C ARG A 218 16.03 10.84 -52.61
N PRO A 219 16.13 9.49 -52.67
CA PRO A 219 16.38 8.79 -53.93
C PRO A 219 15.20 8.87 -54.91
N ILE A 220 13.96 8.87 -54.43
CA ILE A 220 12.77 9.01 -55.29
C ILE A 220 12.77 10.37 -56.01
N ARG A 221 13.11 11.44 -55.28
CA ARG A 221 13.23 12.79 -55.86
C ARG A 221 14.32 12.86 -56.92
N ALA A 222 15.49 12.27 -56.63
CA ALA A 222 16.58 12.22 -57.59
C ALA A 222 16.20 11.48 -58.90
N MET A 223 15.37 10.43 -58.82
CA MET A 223 14.89 9.73 -60.00
C MET A 223 13.84 10.52 -60.79
N THR A 224 12.94 11.25 -60.13
CA THR A 224 11.98 12.12 -60.83
C THR A 224 12.66 13.29 -61.51
N ASP A 225 13.63 13.93 -60.85
CA ASP A 225 14.34 15.07 -61.41
C ASP A 225 15.21 14.66 -62.62
N ALA A 226 15.70 13.40 -62.63
CA ALA A 226 16.45 12.84 -63.77
C ALA A 226 15.57 12.39 -64.94
N ALA A 227 14.26 12.21 -64.74
CA ALA A 227 13.33 11.80 -65.79
C ALA A 227 12.71 12.98 -66.56
N ASP A 228 12.78 14.20 -65.99
CA ASP A 228 12.33 15.45 -66.62
C ASP A 228 13.45 16.13 -67.45
N LEU A 229 14.66 15.56 -67.49
CA LEU A 229 15.82 15.97 -68.31
C LEU A 229 15.95 15.11 -69.57
#